data_AF-A0A1H7X8G1-F1
#
_entry.id   AF-A0A1H7X8G1-F1
#
_cell.length_a   1.000
_cell.length_b   1.000
_cell.length_c   1.000
_cell.angle_alpha   90.00
_cell.angle_beta   90.00
_cell.angle_gamma   90.00
#
_symmetry.space_group_name_H-M   'P 1'
#
loop_
_entity.id
_entity.type
_entity.pdbx_description
1 polymer ?
#
loop_
_entity_poly.entity_id
_entity_poly.type
_entity_poly.pdbx_seq_one_letter_code
_entity_poly.pdbx_strand_id
1 'polypeptide(L)'
;MGRVRRNKSYKLTNIHDRRSREVPFNAEVAEVEIDNPLGLDPGEKIVAIRSVRGDPLGRLHAHHQIDEAQYRGGRAFQNDWERAERGLQAVDTTREYVDGTGTREPVTESQRQAVLRLNRIERELGTDGSALVYDVLVLGLTMDQIGERRAVRTQRWNDYFARRFRECLDRLALIYGLATETKRATQRR
;
A
#
# COMPACT_ATOMS: atom_id res chain seq x y z
N MET A 1 -33.33 -46.84 -37.55
CA MET A 1 -32.56 -46.66 -36.30
C MET A 1 -31.38 -45.74 -36.62
N GLY A 2 -31.09 -44.58 -36.04
CA GLY A 2 -31.77 -43.62 -35.16
C GLY A 2 -30.97 -42.31 -35.31
N ARG A 3 -31.65 -41.16 -35.47
CA ARG A 3 -30.98 -39.85 -35.64
C ARG A 3 -30.24 -39.47 -34.35
N VAL A 4 -28.91 -39.28 -34.45
CA VAL A 4 -28.07 -38.79 -33.35
C VAL A 4 -28.45 -37.35 -33.04
N ARG A 5 -29.18 -37.15 -31.93
CA ARG A 5 -29.42 -35.82 -31.37
C ARG A 5 -28.11 -35.27 -30.80
N ARG A 6 -27.48 -34.33 -31.50
CA ARG A 6 -26.43 -33.49 -30.92
C ARG A 6 -27.05 -32.45 -29.98
N ASN A 7 -27.33 -32.88 -28.75
CA ASN A 7 -27.54 -31.95 -27.63
C ASN A 7 -26.25 -31.83 -26.84
N LYS A 8 -25.24 -31.17 -27.42
CA LYS A 8 -24.21 -30.51 -26.61
C LYS A 8 -24.77 -29.13 -26.31
N SER A 9 -25.51 -29.02 -25.21
CA SER A 9 -25.64 -27.72 -24.56
C SER A 9 -24.20 -27.33 -24.23
N TYR A 10 -23.65 -26.35 -24.96
CA TYR A 10 -22.50 -25.63 -24.46
C TYR A 10 -22.93 -25.13 -23.09
N LYS A 11 -22.42 -25.75 -22.01
CA LYS A 11 -22.44 -25.13 -20.70
C LYS A 11 -21.80 -23.78 -20.98
N LEU A 12 -22.62 -22.72 -20.98
CA LEU A 12 -22.12 -21.37 -20.88
C LEU A 12 -21.27 -21.41 -19.62
N THR A 13 -19.96 -21.51 -19.87
CA THR A 13 -18.89 -21.42 -18.89
C THR A 13 -19.28 -20.29 -17.97
N ASN A 14 -19.42 -20.63 -16.68
CA ASN A 14 -19.77 -19.75 -15.58
C ASN A 14 -19.46 -18.30 -15.97
N ILE A 15 -20.51 -17.52 -16.24
CA ILE A 15 -20.39 -16.08 -16.30
C ILE A 15 -19.84 -15.73 -14.92
N HIS A 16 -18.54 -15.45 -14.83
CA HIS A 16 -17.92 -15.07 -13.56
C HIS A 16 -18.66 -13.83 -13.09
N ASP A 17 -19.47 -13.99 -12.03
CA ASP A 17 -20.17 -12.87 -11.44
C ASP A 17 -19.09 -11.89 -10.95
N ARG A 18 -19.26 -10.61 -11.27
CA ARG A 18 -18.33 -9.56 -10.84
C ARG A 18 -18.30 -9.44 -9.32
N ARG A 19 -19.31 -10.00 -8.63
CA ARG A 19 -19.40 -10.12 -7.17
C ARG A 19 -18.87 -11.44 -6.62
N SER A 20 -18.41 -12.37 -7.47
CA SER A 20 -17.86 -13.65 -7.02
C SER A 20 -16.61 -13.43 -6.17
N ARG A 21 -16.65 -13.95 -4.94
CA ARG A 21 -15.53 -13.95 -4.00
C ARG A 21 -14.69 -15.23 -4.07
N GLU A 22 -14.72 -15.92 -5.20
CA GLU A 22 -14.00 -17.19 -5.37
C GLU A 22 -12.50 -16.93 -5.43
N VAL A 23 -11.79 -17.40 -4.41
CA VAL A 23 -10.33 -17.27 -4.31
C VAL A 23 -9.67 -18.61 -4.64
N PRO A 24 -8.53 -18.62 -5.37
CA PRO A 24 -7.79 -19.84 -5.61
C PRO A 24 -7.28 -20.45 -4.29
N PHE A 25 -7.07 -21.77 -4.30
CA PHE A 25 -6.51 -22.49 -3.15
C PHE A 25 -5.13 -21.91 -2.78
N ASN A 26 -4.93 -21.57 -1.50
CA ASN A 26 -3.75 -20.85 -0.94
C ASN A 26 -3.56 -19.40 -1.41
N ALA A 27 -4.61 -18.72 -1.84
CA ALA A 27 -4.55 -17.29 -2.12
C ALA A 27 -4.40 -16.47 -0.82
N GLU A 28 -3.28 -15.78 -0.66
CA GLU A 28 -3.11 -14.74 0.35
C GLU A 28 -3.72 -13.44 -0.19
N VAL A 29 -4.99 -13.19 0.17
CA VAL A 29 -5.75 -12.06 -0.36
C VAL A 29 -6.50 -11.31 0.74
N ALA A 30 -6.74 -10.02 0.51
CA ALA A 30 -7.56 -9.15 1.34
C ALA A 30 -8.67 -8.51 0.50
N GLU A 31 -9.86 -8.37 1.09
CA GLU A 31 -10.94 -7.60 0.50
C GLU A 31 -10.62 -6.10 0.60
N VAL A 32 -10.72 -5.37 -0.51
CA VAL A 32 -10.48 -3.92 -0.59
C VAL A 32 -11.64 -3.29 -1.33
N GLU A 33 -12.21 -2.23 -0.76
CA GLU A 33 -13.20 -1.41 -1.45
C GLU A 33 -12.51 -0.50 -2.45
N ILE A 34 -12.84 -0.64 -3.73
CA ILE A 34 -12.32 0.17 -4.83
C ILE A 34 -13.49 0.85 -5.55
N ASP A 35 -13.28 2.06 -6.04
CA ASP A 35 -14.26 2.74 -6.88
C ASP A 35 -14.56 1.90 -8.13
N ASN A 36 -15.84 1.73 -8.42
CA ASN A 36 -16.32 0.95 -9.55
C ASN A 36 -16.05 1.74 -10.85
N PRO A 37 -15.12 1.33 -11.71
CA PRO A 37 -14.86 2.04 -12.97
C PRO A 37 -16.04 1.96 -13.95
N LEU A 38 -16.97 1.03 -13.71
CA LEU A 38 -18.19 0.83 -14.50
C LEU A 38 -19.45 1.19 -13.70
N GLY A 39 -19.30 1.89 -12.57
CA GLY A 39 -20.42 2.35 -11.76
C GLY A 39 -21.23 3.37 -12.54
N LEU A 40 -22.55 3.20 -12.54
CA LEU A 40 -23.46 4.18 -13.16
C LEU A 40 -23.61 5.41 -12.27
N ASP A 41 -23.47 5.21 -10.96
CA ASP A 41 -23.53 6.27 -9.96
C ASP A 41 -22.10 6.72 -9.55
N PRO A 42 -21.84 8.04 -9.46
CA PRO A 42 -20.57 8.56 -8.97
C PRO A 42 -20.29 8.08 -7.54
N GLY A 43 -19.15 7.41 -7.34
CA GLY A 43 -18.73 6.91 -6.03
C GLY A 43 -19.28 5.53 -5.65
N GLU A 44 -19.93 4.83 -6.59
CA GLU A 44 -20.24 3.41 -6.42
C GLU A 44 -18.94 2.62 -6.16
N LYS A 45 -18.89 1.86 -5.06
CA LYS A 45 -17.73 1.03 -4.70
C LYS A 45 -18.02 -0.44 -4.94
N ILE A 46 -16.98 -1.15 -5.39
CA ILE A 46 -16.97 -2.62 -5.49
C ILE A 46 -15.95 -3.20 -4.52
N VAL A 47 -16.28 -4.36 -3.96
CA VAL A 47 -15.33 -5.14 -3.16
C VAL A 47 -14.47 -5.94 -4.13
N ALA A 48 -13.19 -5.59 -4.20
CA ALA A 48 -12.18 -6.30 -4.97
C ALA A 48 -11.30 -7.15 -4.05
N ILE A 49 -10.77 -8.24 -4.58
CA ILE A 49 -9.83 -9.12 -3.88
C ILE A 49 -8.41 -8.73 -4.30
N ARG A 50 -7.61 -8.21 -3.37
CA ARG A 50 -6.20 -7.83 -3.60
C ARG A 50 -5.27 -8.89 -3.04
N SER A 51 -4.28 -9.33 -3.81
CA SER A 51 -3.19 -10.17 -3.31
C SER A 51 -2.32 -9.40 -2.30
N VAL A 52 -2.09 -9.99 -1.11
CA VAL A 52 -1.23 -9.43 -0.06
C VAL A 52 0.15 -10.09 0.00
N ARG A 53 0.43 -11.08 -0.86
CA ARG A 53 1.70 -11.84 -0.86
C ARG A 53 2.93 -10.95 -1.01
N GLY A 54 2.82 -9.86 -1.77
CA GLY A 54 3.91 -8.88 -1.99
C GLY A 54 3.77 -7.59 -1.18
N ASP A 55 2.83 -7.53 -0.25
CA ASP A 55 2.49 -6.30 0.47
C ASP A 55 2.49 -6.56 1.98
N PRO A 56 3.66 -6.46 2.64
CA PRO A 56 3.77 -6.78 4.05
C PRO A 56 2.87 -5.90 4.91
N LEU A 57 2.69 -4.61 4.54
CA LEU A 57 1.79 -3.70 5.24
C LEU A 57 0.32 -4.13 5.10
N GLY A 58 -0.11 -4.47 3.88
CA GLY A 58 -1.45 -5.00 3.63
C GLY A 58 -1.74 -6.30 4.38
N ARG A 59 -0.76 -7.20 4.44
CA ARG A 59 -0.85 -8.44 5.20
C ARG A 59 -1.01 -8.20 6.70
N LEU A 60 -0.22 -7.28 7.28
CA LEU A 60 -0.34 -6.93 8.70
C LEU A 60 -1.73 -6.36 9.04
N HIS A 61 -2.27 -5.52 8.16
CA HIS A 61 -3.59 -4.92 8.35
C HIS A 61 -4.72 -5.95 8.23
N ALA A 62 -4.65 -6.83 7.21
CA ALA A 62 -5.64 -7.89 7.01
C ALA A 62 -5.72 -8.87 8.19
N HIS A 63 -4.60 -9.08 8.90
CA HIS A 63 -4.56 -9.88 10.13
C HIS A 63 -4.83 -9.09 11.42
N HIS A 64 -5.27 -7.83 11.32
CA HIS A 64 -5.52 -6.93 12.46
C HIS A 64 -4.32 -6.76 13.42
N GLN A 65 -3.09 -6.88 12.91
CA GLN A 65 -1.87 -6.68 13.69
C GLN A 65 -1.48 -5.20 13.82
N ILE A 66 -2.01 -4.37 12.93
CA ILE A 66 -1.90 -2.91 12.91
C ILE A 66 -3.29 -2.31 12.76
N ASP A 67 -3.47 -1.09 13.27
CA ASP A 67 -4.74 -0.37 13.14
C ASP A 67 -4.85 0.39 11.80
N GLU A 68 -6.04 0.92 11.53
CA GLU A 68 -6.33 1.66 10.30
C GLU A 68 -5.48 2.94 10.19
N ALA A 69 -5.14 3.60 11.30
CA ALA A 69 -4.35 4.83 11.30
C ALA A 69 -2.89 4.55 10.92
N GLN A 70 -2.30 3.50 11.48
CA GLN A 70 -0.99 2.95 11.14
C GLN A 70 -0.94 2.50 9.67
N TYR A 71 -1.99 1.79 9.22
CA TYR A 71 -2.10 1.36 7.83
C TYR A 71 -2.11 2.56 6.86
N ARG A 72 -2.97 3.55 7.11
CA ARG A 72 -3.01 4.79 6.32
C ARG A 72 -1.72 5.59 6.40
N GLY A 73 -1.06 5.62 7.56
CA GLY A 73 0.23 6.29 7.75
C GLY A 73 1.32 5.65 6.88
N GLY A 74 1.39 4.32 6.86
CA GLY A 74 2.29 3.59 5.96
C GLY A 74 1.99 3.83 4.48
N ARG A 75 0.71 3.89 4.08
CA ARG A 75 0.33 4.22 2.70
C ARG A 75 0.67 5.65 2.31
N ALA A 76 0.47 6.61 3.20
CA ALA A 76 0.84 8.00 2.97
C ALA A 76 2.35 8.15 2.76
N PHE A 77 3.15 7.41 3.54
CA PHE A 77 4.59 7.33 3.34
C PHE A 77 4.97 6.77 1.95
N GLN A 78 4.38 5.65 1.54
CA GLN A 78 4.61 5.07 0.21
C GLN A 78 4.28 6.06 -0.91
N ASN A 79 3.15 6.77 -0.80
CA ASN A 79 2.74 7.78 -1.77
C ASN A 79 3.72 8.97 -1.83
N ASP A 80 4.22 9.44 -0.69
CA ASP A 80 5.22 10.50 -0.66
C ASP A 80 6.57 10.03 -1.22
N TRP A 81 6.98 8.80 -0.93
CA TRP A 81 8.18 8.19 -1.50
C TRP A 81 8.09 8.10 -3.03
N GLU A 82 6.99 7.56 -3.57
CA GLU A 82 6.76 7.48 -5.01
C GLU A 82 6.72 8.86 -5.68
N ARG A 83 6.16 9.87 -4.99
CA ARG A 83 6.16 11.26 -5.48
C ARG A 83 7.56 11.84 -5.51
N ALA A 84 8.35 11.64 -4.44
CA ALA A 84 9.71 12.15 -4.34
C ALA A 84 10.66 11.49 -5.35
N GLU A 85 10.54 10.18 -5.55
CA GLU A 85 11.35 9.41 -6.52
C GLU A 85 10.91 9.59 -7.98
N ARG A 86 9.74 10.21 -8.23
CA ARG A 86 9.30 10.52 -9.60
C ARG A 86 10.29 11.54 -10.20
N GLY A 87 11.21 11.04 -11.03
CA GLY A 87 12.21 11.83 -11.72
C GLY A 87 11.61 12.87 -12.68
N LEU A 88 12.48 13.72 -13.23
CA LEU A 88 12.12 14.73 -14.24
C LEU A 88 11.36 14.05 -15.38
N GLN A 89 10.12 14.47 -15.60
CA GLN A 89 9.34 13.96 -16.71
C GLN A 89 9.98 14.45 -18.01
N ALA A 90 10.41 13.52 -18.88
CA ALA A 90 10.95 13.87 -20.17
C ALA A 90 9.95 14.73 -20.94
N VAL A 91 10.42 15.90 -21.40
CA VAL A 91 9.64 16.81 -22.23
C VAL A 91 9.74 16.30 -23.67
N ASP A 92 8.61 15.88 -24.22
CA ASP A 92 8.52 15.56 -25.65
C ASP A 92 8.46 16.88 -26.44
N THR A 93 9.58 17.24 -27.07
CA THR A 93 9.69 18.45 -27.90
C THR A 93 9.06 18.30 -29.28
N THR A 94 8.65 17.08 -29.67
CA THR A 94 8.01 16.81 -30.96
C THR A 94 6.49 16.95 -30.92
N ARG A 95 5.92 17.11 -29.71
CA ARG A 95 4.48 17.27 -29.52
C ARG A 95 4.03 18.67 -29.93
N GLU A 96 3.00 18.73 -30.77
CA GLU A 96 2.37 19.98 -31.21
C GLU A 96 1.97 20.85 -30.00
N TYR A 97 2.37 22.13 -30.03
CA TYR A 97 2.11 23.08 -28.97
C TYR A 97 0.62 23.41 -28.95
N VAL A 98 -0.13 22.83 -28.01
CA VAL A 98 -1.55 23.11 -27.82
C VAL A 98 -1.68 24.30 -26.88
N ASP A 99 -2.50 25.28 -27.27
CA ASP A 99 -2.76 26.48 -26.48
C ASP A 99 -3.32 26.08 -25.10
N GLY A 100 -2.45 26.10 -24.08
CA GLY A 100 -2.64 25.44 -22.78
C GLY A 100 -1.38 24.80 -22.19
N THR A 101 -0.31 24.61 -22.97
CA THR A 101 0.99 24.13 -22.45
C THR A 101 1.78 25.27 -21.80
N GLY A 102 1.39 25.63 -20.56
CA GLY A 102 2.28 26.38 -19.68
C GLY A 102 3.58 25.62 -19.42
N THR A 103 4.67 26.34 -19.15
CA THR A 103 5.97 25.78 -18.75
C THR A 103 5.75 24.85 -17.55
N ARG A 104 5.90 23.54 -17.74
CA ARG A 104 5.82 22.59 -16.60
C ARG A 104 7.01 22.83 -15.70
N GLU A 105 6.74 23.17 -14.45
CA GLU A 105 7.79 23.33 -13.44
C GLU A 105 8.56 22.01 -13.32
N PRO A 106 9.91 22.03 -13.38
CA PRO A 106 10.72 20.81 -13.37
C PRO A 106 10.56 20.01 -12.07
N VAL A 107 10.26 20.68 -10.95
CA VAL A 107 9.89 20.05 -9.69
C VAL A 107 8.55 20.65 -9.26
N THR A 108 7.53 19.80 -9.14
CA THR A 108 6.22 20.27 -8.69
C THR A 108 6.26 20.60 -7.19
N GLU A 109 5.48 21.58 -6.72
CA GLU A 109 5.34 21.86 -5.28
C GLU A 109 4.92 20.61 -4.49
N SER A 110 4.13 19.72 -5.09
CA SER A 110 3.75 18.44 -4.48
C SER A 110 4.94 17.52 -4.18
N GLN A 111 5.95 17.50 -5.06
CA GLN A 111 7.19 16.76 -4.86
C GLN A 111 8.06 17.41 -3.78
N ARG A 112 8.18 18.74 -3.79
CA ARG A 112 8.88 19.48 -2.72
C ARG A 112 8.29 19.15 -1.35
N GLN A 113 6.97 19.21 -1.20
CA GLN A 113 6.29 18.90 0.05
C GLN A 113 6.48 17.44 0.48
N ALA A 114 6.48 16.49 -0.47
CA ALA A 114 6.78 15.09 -0.17
C ALA A 114 8.20 14.92 0.38
N VAL A 115 9.21 15.52 -0.25
CA VAL A 115 10.60 15.48 0.22
C VAL A 115 10.75 16.09 1.62
N LEU A 116 10.11 17.23 1.89
CA LEU A 116 10.13 17.85 3.21
C LEU A 116 9.51 16.95 4.29
N ARG A 117 8.40 16.27 3.98
CA ARG A 117 7.79 15.29 4.90
C ARG A 117 8.69 14.08 5.13
N LEU A 118 9.29 13.52 4.08
CA LEU A 118 10.23 12.39 4.20
C LEU A 118 11.43 12.75 5.08
N ASN A 119 12.01 13.94 4.89
CA ASN A 119 13.11 14.44 5.74
C ASN A 119 12.69 14.59 7.21
N ARG A 120 11.45 15.02 7.46
CA ARG A 120 10.90 15.10 8.83
C ARG A 120 10.77 13.70 9.44
N ILE A 121 10.22 12.75 8.67
CA ILE A 121 10.05 11.36 9.09
C ILE A 121 11.41 10.73 9.43
N GLU A 122 12.42 10.94 8.60
CA GLU A 122 13.76 10.41 8.84
C GLU A 122 14.36 10.92 10.17
N ARG A 123 14.17 12.21 10.46
CA ARG A 123 14.60 12.82 11.73
C ARG A 123 13.85 12.27 12.94
N GLU A 124 12.54 12.04 12.83
CA GLU A 124 11.72 11.54 13.94
C GLU A 124 11.93 10.04 14.22
N LEU A 125 12.15 9.23 13.18
CA LEU A 125 12.37 7.78 13.31
C LEU A 125 13.82 7.41 13.63
N GLY A 126 14.76 8.29 13.29
CA GLY A 126 16.20 8.02 13.35
C GLY A 126 16.66 7.03 12.28
N THR A 127 17.97 6.77 12.22
CA THR A 127 18.58 5.95 11.16
C THR A 127 18.01 4.53 11.12
N ASP A 128 17.97 3.84 12.26
CA ASP A 128 17.50 2.45 12.31
C ASP A 128 16.01 2.32 12.00
N GLY A 129 15.19 3.26 12.50
CA GLY A 129 13.75 3.28 12.24
C GLY A 129 13.45 3.56 10.78
N SER A 130 14.14 4.54 10.19
CA SER A 130 13.99 4.90 8.77
C SER A 130 14.43 3.77 7.86
N ALA A 131 15.56 3.11 8.16
CA ALA A 131 16.03 1.94 7.42
C ALA A 131 15.02 0.78 7.48
N LEU A 132 14.44 0.51 8.67
CA LEU A 132 13.42 -0.52 8.83
C LEU A 132 12.14 -0.19 8.06
N VAL A 133 11.67 1.06 8.12
CA VAL A 133 10.50 1.51 7.36
C VAL A 133 10.75 1.41 5.85
N TYR A 134 11.93 1.78 5.39
CA TYR A 134 12.32 1.64 3.99
C TYR A 134 12.35 0.17 3.54
N ASP A 135 12.99 -0.71 4.32
CA ASP A 135 13.04 -2.16 4.05
C ASP A 135 11.63 -2.77 3.89
N VAL A 136 10.68 -2.39 4.75
CA VAL A 136 9.32 -2.95 4.72
C VAL A 136 8.42 -2.25 3.70
N LEU A 137 8.36 -0.92 3.71
CA LEU A 137 7.38 -0.15 2.92
C LEU A 137 7.82 0.09 1.47
N VAL A 138 9.12 0.20 1.20
CA VAL A 138 9.62 0.47 -0.16
C VAL A 138 10.07 -0.82 -0.81
N LEU A 139 10.89 -1.62 -0.14
CA LEU A 139 11.41 -2.89 -0.70
C LEU A 139 10.43 -4.06 -0.54
N GLY A 140 9.37 -3.91 0.26
CA GLY A 140 8.37 -4.96 0.46
C GLY A 140 8.90 -6.16 1.26
N LEU A 141 9.97 -6.00 2.03
CA LEU A 141 10.58 -7.11 2.77
C LEU A 141 9.74 -7.50 4.00
N THR A 142 9.67 -8.79 4.24
CA THR A 142 9.11 -9.36 5.48
C THR A 142 10.13 -9.31 6.62
N MET A 143 9.66 -9.41 7.87
CA MET A 143 10.55 -9.38 9.04
C MET A 143 11.62 -10.48 9.00
N ASP A 144 11.26 -11.66 8.50
CA ASP A 144 12.20 -12.78 8.31
C ASP A 144 13.31 -12.42 7.31
N GLN A 145 12.94 -11.85 6.15
CA GLN A 145 13.90 -11.41 5.13
C GLN A 145 14.80 -10.28 5.63
N ILE A 146 14.28 -9.38 6.47
CA ILE A 146 15.07 -8.33 7.13
C ILE A 146 16.07 -8.95 8.10
N GLY A 147 15.64 -9.94 8.89
CA GLY A 147 16.51 -10.71 9.76
C GLY A 147 17.63 -11.41 9.00
N GLU A 148 17.31 -12.06 7.86
CA GLU A 148 18.30 -12.67 6.98
C GLU A 148 19.30 -11.64 6.43
N ARG A 149 18.81 -10.50 5.92
CA ARG A 149 19.64 -9.43 5.37
C ARG A 149 20.58 -8.82 6.40
N ARG A 150 20.16 -8.80 7.68
CA ARG A 150 20.93 -8.29 8.83
C ARG A 150 21.73 -9.38 9.56
N ALA A 151 21.77 -10.61 9.02
CA ALA A 151 22.43 -11.77 9.61
C ALA A 151 21.96 -12.13 11.03
N VAL A 152 20.69 -11.84 11.36
CA VAL A 152 20.04 -12.12 12.65
C VAL A 152 18.75 -12.91 12.43
N ARG A 153 18.85 -14.26 12.44
CA ARG A 153 17.75 -15.18 12.07
C ARG A 153 16.91 -15.70 13.23
N THR A 154 17.04 -15.14 14.43
CA THR A 154 16.30 -15.63 15.61
C THR A 154 14.91 -15.03 15.70
N GLN A 155 13.92 -15.80 16.15
CA GLN A 155 12.56 -15.30 16.41
C GLN A 155 12.52 -14.04 17.27
N ARG A 156 13.41 -13.93 18.26
CA ARG A 156 13.54 -12.74 19.11
C ARG A 156 13.82 -11.45 18.32
N TRP A 157 14.60 -11.56 17.24
CA TRP A 157 14.87 -10.42 16.36
C TRP A 157 13.67 -10.08 15.50
N ASN A 158 12.94 -11.08 15.00
CA ASN A 158 11.67 -10.86 14.30
C ASN A 158 10.65 -10.14 15.18
N ASP A 159 10.49 -10.56 16.43
CA ASP A 159 9.59 -9.92 17.39
C ASP A 159 10.01 -8.49 17.69
N TYR A 160 11.33 -8.25 17.80
CA TYR A 160 11.90 -6.92 17.94
C TYR A 160 11.58 -6.04 16.72
N PHE A 161 11.84 -6.51 15.49
CA PHE A 161 11.55 -5.75 14.27
C PHE A 161 10.05 -5.48 14.13
N ALA A 162 9.19 -6.46 14.41
CA ALA A 162 7.74 -6.29 14.36
C ALA A 162 7.25 -5.26 15.39
N ARG A 163 7.82 -5.23 16.60
CA ARG A 163 7.51 -4.20 17.60
C ARG A 163 8.04 -2.82 17.18
N ARG A 164 9.30 -2.75 16.73
CA ARG A 164 9.93 -1.50 16.31
C ARG A 164 9.23 -0.89 15.09
N PHE A 165 8.82 -1.72 14.14
CA PHE A 165 8.07 -1.29 12.97
C PHE A 165 6.71 -0.69 13.36
N ARG A 166 5.99 -1.31 14.30
CA ARG A 166 4.73 -0.75 14.84
C ARG A 166 4.93 0.62 15.49
N GLU A 167 5.98 0.79 16.29
CA GLU A 167 6.34 2.11 16.85
C GLU A 167 6.63 3.14 15.75
N CYS A 168 7.24 2.73 14.64
CA CYS A 168 7.47 3.63 13.51
C CYS A 168 6.15 4.00 12.81
N LEU A 169 5.24 3.03 12.61
CA LEU A 169 3.92 3.29 12.03
C LEU A 169 3.08 4.23 12.91
N ASP A 170 3.16 4.11 14.25
CA ASP A 170 2.54 5.06 15.17
C ASP A 170 3.02 6.49 14.93
N ARG A 171 4.34 6.66 14.76
CA ARG A 171 4.93 7.97 14.45
C ARG A 171 4.52 8.49 13.08
N LEU A 172 4.47 7.62 12.07
CA LEU A 172 3.95 8.00 10.75
C LEU A 172 2.49 8.48 10.85
N ALA A 173 1.64 7.75 11.57
CA ALA A 173 0.25 8.14 11.76
C ALA A 173 0.12 9.53 12.42
N LEU A 174 0.98 9.87 13.38
CA LEU A 174 1.03 11.20 13.98
C LEU A 174 1.52 12.28 13.01
N ILE A 175 2.60 12.03 12.27
CA ILE A 175 3.18 13.00 11.31
C ILE A 175 2.17 13.33 10.20
N TYR A 176 1.43 12.32 9.73
CA TYR A 176 0.39 12.49 8.72
C TYR A 176 -0.96 12.98 9.28
N GLY A 177 -1.07 13.19 10.59
CA GLY A 177 -2.31 13.67 11.24
C GLY A 177 -3.46 12.66 11.18
N LEU A 178 -3.16 11.37 11.00
CA LEU A 178 -4.12 10.27 10.95
C LEU A 178 -4.42 9.71 12.34
N ALA A 179 -3.50 9.90 13.28
CA ALA A 179 -3.70 9.69 14.69
C ALA A 179 -3.55 11.01 15.43
N THR A 180 -4.41 11.25 16.41
CA THR A 180 -4.20 12.29 17.41
C THR A 180 -3.31 11.72 18.50
N GLU A 181 -2.35 12.51 19.00
CA GLU A 181 -1.57 12.11 20.17
C GLU A 181 -2.54 11.93 21.35
N THR A 182 -2.95 10.69 21.58
CA THR A 182 -3.70 10.35 22.78
C THR A 182 -2.69 10.51 23.88
N LYS A 183 -2.76 11.63 24.62
CA LYS A 183 -1.99 11.85 25.84
C LYS A 183 -2.13 10.56 26.65
N ARG A 184 -1.11 9.68 26.59
CA ARG A 184 -1.08 8.47 27.40
C ARG A 184 -1.37 8.95 28.79
N ALA A 185 -2.41 8.39 29.39
CA ALA A 185 -2.87 8.75 30.71
C ALA A 185 -1.71 8.57 31.71
N THR A 186 -0.88 9.61 31.83
CA THR A 186 -0.03 9.90 32.99
C THR A 186 -0.96 10.42 34.09
N GLN A 187 -1.95 9.60 34.40
CA GLN A 187 -2.79 9.61 35.59
C GLN A 187 -2.98 8.14 35.97
N ARG A 188 -1.87 7.49 36.29
CA ARG A 188 -1.88 6.46 37.31
C ARG A 188 -0.93 6.94 38.40
N ARG A 189 -1.59 7.47 39.43
CA ARG A 189 -1.09 7.59 40.80
C ARG A 189 -0.50 6.26 41.28
#